data_AF-A0AA51P726-F1
#
_entry.id   AF-A0AA51P726-F1
#
_cell.length_a   1.000
_cell.length_b   1.000
_cell.length_c   1.000
_cell.angle_alpha   90.00
_cell.angle_beta   90.00
_cell.angle_gamma   90.00
#
_symmetry.space_group_name_H-M   'P 1'
#
loop_
_entity.id
_entity.type
_entity.pdbx_description
1 polymer ?
#
loop_
_entity_poly.entity_id
_entity_poly.type
_entity_poly.pdbx_seq_one_letter_code
_entity_poly.pdbx_strand_id
1 'polypeptide(L)' 'RTNDKEPTWVLQGNKLVKVREFRGKVYIDIREFYEKNGELLPGKKGISLTPDLWRKLLSLGDEVNETV' A
#
# COMPACT_ATOMS: atom_id res chain seq x y z
N ARG A 1 8.64 -5.63 -20.72
CA ARG A 1 8.54 -5.79 -19.25
C ARG A 1 7.09 -6.16 -18.95
N THR A 2 6.82 -7.45 -18.99
CA THR A 2 5.48 -8.03 -19.08
C THR A 2 5.14 -8.70 -17.76
N ASN A 3 4.04 -8.26 -17.13
CA ASN A 3 3.19 -9.10 -16.30
C ASN A 3 3.69 -9.65 -14.93
N ASP A 4 4.53 -8.91 -14.20
CA ASP A 4 4.69 -9.22 -12.77
C ASP A 4 3.65 -8.45 -11.96
N LYS A 5 2.67 -9.19 -11.40
CA LYS A 5 1.67 -8.65 -10.49
C LYS A 5 2.36 -7.81 -9.42
N GLU A 6 1.99 -6.54 -9.33
CA GLU A 6 2.46 -5.63 -8.30
C GLU A 6 2.39 -6.30 -6.92
N PRO A 7 3.50 -6.38 -6.16
CA PRO A 7 3.51 -7.04 -4.85
C PRO A 7 2.40 -6.49 -3.97
N THR A 8 1.56 -7.39 -3.45
CA THR A 8 0.33 -7.05 -2.73
C THR A 8 0.20 -7.92 -1.50
N TRP A 9 -0.15 -7.31 -0.36
CA TRP A 9 -0.38 -7.97 0.92
C TRP A 9 -1.74 -7.54 1.48
N VAL A 10 -2.45 -8.46 2.12
CA VAL A 10 -3.75 -8.20 2.75
C VAL A 10 -3.53 -7.79 4.20
N LEU A 11 -4.09 -6.65 4.61
CA LEU A 11 -4.17 -6.26 6.03
C LEU A 11 -5.46 -6.80 6.65
N GLN A 12 -6.60 -6.48 6.05
CA GLN A 12 -7.92 -6.92 6.52
C GLN A 12 -8.96 -6.73 5.41
N GLY A 13 -9.59 -7.82 4.96
CA GLY A 13 -10.58 -7.77 3.89
C GLY A 13 -10.01 -7.12 2.63
N ASN A 14 -10.59 -6.00 2.21
CA ASN A 14 -10.16 -5.21 1.05
C ASN A 14 -9.11 -4.12 1.37
N LYS A 15 -8.59 -4.05 2.60
CA LYS A 15 -7.48 -3.17 2.96
C LYS A 15 -6.16 -3.85 2.62
N LEU A 16 -5.42 -3.27 1.67
CA LEU A 16 -4.21 -3.87 1.12
C LEU A 16 -3.01 -2.94 1.28
N VAL A 17 -1.82 -3.55 1.41
CA VAL A 17 -0.54 -2.91 1.11
C VAL A 17 -0.14 -3.31 -0.30
N LYS A 18 0.22 -2.34 -1.16
CA LYS A 18 0.59 -2.62 -2.55
C LYS A 18 1.79 -1.78 -2.99
N VAL A 19 2.78 -2.41 -3.61
CA VAL A 19 3.93 -1.70 -4.20
C VAL A 19 3.68 -1.55 -5.69
N ARG A 20 3.62 -0.29 -6.16
CA ARG A 20 3.36 0.04 -7.57
C ARG A 20 4.35 1.03 -8.13
N GLU A 21 4.50 1.03 -9.45
CA GLU A 21 5.24 2.06 -10.18
C GLU A 21 4.29 2.98 -10.94
N PHE A 22 4.43 4.28 -10.75
CA PHE A 22 3.67 5.28 -11.50
C PHE A 22 4.59 6.39 -12.00
N ARG A 23 4.65 6.55 -13.32
CA ARG A 23 5.50 7.55 -14.00
C ARG A 23 6.97 7.45 -13.55
N GLY A 24 7.51 6.23 -13.49
CA GLY A 24 8.91 5.97 -13.12
C GLY A 24 9.21 6.14 -11.63
N LYS A 25 8.19 6.30 -10.77
CA LYS A 25 8.35 6.42 -9.31
C LYS A 25 7.65 5.27 -8.61
N VAL A 26 8.32 4.69 -7.62
CA VAL A 26 7.77 3.64 -6.76
C VAL A 26 6.94 4.25 -5.64
N TYR A 27 5.78 3.66 -5.39
CA TYR A 27 4.88 4.01 -4.30
C TYR A 27 4.47 2.76 -3.52
N ILE A 28 4.34 2.92 -2.21
CA ILE A 28 3.77 1.92 -1.31
C ILE A 28 2.38 2.43 -0.90
N ASP A 29 1.33 1.82 -1.43
CA ASP A 29 -0.04 2.13 -1.07
C ASP A 29 -0.46 1.35 0.17
N ILE A 30 -1.06 2.03 1.15
CA ILE A 30 -1.84 1.42 2.23
C ILE A 30 -3.28 1.92 2.05
N ARG A 31 -4.17 1.08 1.51
CA ARG A 31 -5.44 1.56 0.95
C ARG A 31 -6.57 0.54 1.02
N GLU A 32 -7.79 1.03 1.15
CA GLU A 32 -9.01 0.25 0.93
C GLU A 32 -9.32 0.18 -0.56
N PHE A 33 -9.35 -1.04 -1.12
CA PHE A 33 -9.70 -1.30 -2.51
C PHE A 33 -11.18 -1.65 -2.62
N TYR A 34 -11.78 -1.44 -3.78
CA TYR A 34 -13.13 -1.91 -4.06
C TYR A 34 -13.11 -2.80 -5.28
N GLU A 35 -14.03 -3.76 -5.34
CA GLU A 35 -14.19 -4.62 -6.50
C GLU A 35 -15.14 -3.96 -7.51
N LYS A 36 -14.74 -3.99 -8.78
CA LYS A 36 -15.60 -3.61 -9.90
C LYS A 36 -15.30 -4.52 -11.07
N ASN A 37 -16.31 -5.24 -11.55
CA ASN A 37 -16.19 -6.19 -12.67
C ASN A 37 -15.10 -7.26 -12.45
N GLY A 38 -14.93 -7.75 -11.21
CA GLY A 38 -13.90 -8.72 -10.85
C GLY A 38 -12.48 -8.14 -10.70
N GLU A 39 -12.30 -6.83 -10.86
CA GLU A 39 -11.03 -6.15 -10.65
C GLU A 39 -11.01 -5.38 -9.33
N LEU A 40 -9.90 -5.48 -8.59
CA LEU A 40 -9.64 -4.67 -7.40
C LEU A 40 -9.06 -3.31 -7.80
N LEU A 41 -9.83 -2.26 -7.56
CA LEU A 41 -9.47 -0.87 -7.86
C LEU A 41 -9.20 -0.08 -6.59
N PRO A 42 -8.24 0.87 -6.61
CA PRO A 42 -7.94 1.68 -5.44
C PRO A 42 -9.12 2.59 -5.07
N GLY A 43 -9.58 2.52 -3.82
CA GLY A 43 -10.60 3.42 -3.29
C GLY A 43 -10.02 4.76 -2.80
N LYS A 44 -10.89 5.68 -2.36
CA LYS A 44 -10.47 7.01 -1.86
C LYS A 44 -9.74 6.93 -0.51
N LYS A 45 -10.08 5.95 0.34
CA LYS A 45 -9.52 5.81 1.70
C LYS A 45 -8.16 5.11 1.67
N GLY A 46 -7.10 5.85 1.98
CA GLY A 46 -5.73 5.33 2.04
C GLY A 46 -4.69 6.35 1.63
N ILE A 47 -3.42 5.99 1.81
CA ILE A 47 -2.27 6.84 1.50
C ILE A 47 -1.30 6.12 0.57
N SER A 48 -0.62 6.90 -0.28
CA SER A 48 0.49 6.43 -1.11
C SER A 48 1.78 7.03 -0.57
N LEU A 49 2.64 6.19 -0.04
CA LEU A 49 3.91 6.60 0.55
C LEU A 49 5.03 6.45 -0.47
N THR A 50 6.00 7.36 -0.43
CA THR A 50 7.30 7.14 -1.07
C THR A 50 8.10 6.12 -0.26
N PRO A 51 9.15 5.49 -0.85
CA PRO A 51 10.03 4.60 -0.10
C PRO A 51 10.62 5.24 1.17
N ASP A 52 10.96 6.53 1.12
CA ASP A 52 11.51 7.25 2.27
C ASP A 52 10.49 7.41 3.40
N LEU A 53 9.25 7.78 3.07
CA LEU A 53 8.16 7.87 4.06
C LEU A 53 7.80 6.50 4.63
N TRP A 54 7.85 5.43 3.82
CA TRP A 54 7.65 4.06 4.31
C TRP A 54 8.72 3.67 5.33
N ARG A 55 10.00 3.93 5.05
CA ARG A 55 11.10 3.67 5.99
C ARG A 55 10.92 4.47 7.28
N LYS A 56 10.50 5.73 7.19
CA LYS A 56 10.24 6.56 8.37
C LYS A 56 9.04 6.04 9.19
N LEU A 57 7.98 5.57 8.55
CA LEU A 57 6.86 4.94 9.24
C LEU A 57 7.33 3.70 10.02
N LEU A 58 8.11 2.83 9.37
CA LEU A 58 8.64 1.62 10.02
C LEU A 58 9.55 1.96 11.21
N SER A 59 10.37 3.02 11.12
CA SER A 59 11.23 3.42 12.25
C SER A 59 10.45 3.90 13.47
N LEU A 60 9.21 4.36 13.28
CA LEU A 60 8.31 4.78 14.37
C LEU A 60 7.47 3.60 14.90
N GLY A 61 7.56 2.42 14.29
CA GLY A 61 6.70 1.28 14.59
C GLY A 61 6.77 0.84 16.05
N ASP A 62 7.98 0.74 16.60
CA ASP A 62 8.18 0.31 17.99
C ASP A 62 7.60 1.33 18.98
N GLU A 63 7.88 2.62 18.80
CA GLU A 63 7.31 3.70 19.62
C GLU A 63 5.78 3.71 19.55
N VAL A 64 5.19 3.51 18.38
CA VAL A 64 3.72 3.43 18.23
C VAL A 64 3.17 2.18 18.94
N ASN A 65 3.84 1.03 18.83
CA ASN A 65 3.41 -0.21 19.47
C ASN A 65 3.39 -0.10 21.00
N GLU A 66 4.31 0.66 21.60
CA GLU A 66 4.32 0.91 23.04
C GLU A 66 3.14 1.79 23.52
N THR A 67 2.50 2.54 22.61
CA THR A 67 1.39 3.44 22.95
C THR A 67 -0.01 2.84 22.81
N VAL A 68 -0.15 1.65 22.22
CA VAL A 68 -1.44 1.02 21.91
C VAL A 68 -1.75 -0.20 22.76
#